data_AF-A0A852ZM44-F1
#
_entry.id   AF-A0A852ZM44-F1
#
_cell.length_a   1.000
_cell.length_b   1.000
_cell.length_c   1.000
_cell.angle_alpha   90.00
_cell.angle_beta   90.00
_cell.angle_gamma   90.00
#
_symmetry.space_group_name_H-M   'P 1'
#
loop_
_entity.id
_entity.type
_entity.pdbx_description
1 polymer ?
#
loop_
_entity_poly.entity_id
_entity_poly.type
_entity_poly.pdbx_seq_one_letter_code
_entity_poly.pdbx_strand_id
1 'polypeptide(L)'
;MGWFWEMNPAVQAAVLSGVVALGVSVIGLFGAIVAQGRAARKAHAQALDLFRQESRRQRDLAMLAERRQLYGRFLRMARIVPEAKAAAAEAMERQRLADAGSPPPIYQVPPREDDGWQAKIDELLAEHERAREQLVKLVEWEQVQEEIRLLAPYPVLLAARRMVKAFDGDDEDQSRAETDFLMAARQDLGTDVGAGS
;
A
#
# COMPACT_ATOMS: atom_id res chain seq x y z
N MET A 1 -5.87 -82.85 -13.86
CA MET A 1 -4.57 -82.17 -13.63
C MET A 1 -3.44 -83.07 -14.11
N GLY A 2 -3.05 -83.01 -15.38
CA GLY A 2 -2.00 -83.92 -15.91
C GLY A 2 -1.26 -83.44 -17.16
N TRP A 3 -1.61 -82.28 -17.72
CA TRP A 3 -1.11 -81.88 -19.04
C TRP A 3 0.16 -81.02 -18.94
N PHE A 4 0.59 -80.69 -17.71
CA PHE A 4 1.75 -79.83 -17.47
C PHE A 4 3.06 -80.63 -17.40
N TRP A 5 3.02 -81.93 -17.09
CA TRP A 5 4.20 -82.76 -16.86
C TRP A 5 4.77 -83.44 -18.13
N GLU A 6 4.05 -83.40 -19.26
CA GLU A 6 4.51 -83.94 -20.56
C GLU A 6 5.09 -82.88 -21.51
N MET A 7 5.23 -81.62 -21.04
CA MET A 7 5.86 -80.57 -21.84
C MET A 7 7.39 -80.65 -21.78
N ASN A 8 8.03 -80.50 -22.95
CA ASN A 8 9.48 -80.41 -23.10
C ASN A 8 10.07 -79.43 -22.06
N PRO A 9 11.10 -79.81 -21.28
CA PRO A 9 11.63 -79.00 -20.18
C PRO A 9 12.07 -77.58 -20.61
N ALA A 10 12.43 -77.39 -21.88
CA ALA A 10 12.73 -76.08 -22.44
C ALA A 10 11.49 -75.15 -22.51
N VAL A 11 10.31 -75.71 -22.76
CA VAL A 11 9.03 -74.97 -22.84
C VAL A 11 8.52 -74.62 -21.44
N GLN A 12 8.66 -75.53 -20.46
CA GLN A 12 8.36 -75.23 -19.07
C GLN A 12 9.22 -74.08 -18.52
N ALA A 13 10.54 -74.09 -18.80
CA ALA A 13 11.45 -73.03 -18.37
C ALA A 13 11.11 -71.67 -19.02
N ALA A 14 10.70 -71.66 -20.29
CA ALA A 14 10.27 -70.46 -21.00
C ALA A 14 8.96 -69.88 -20.43
N VAL A 15 8.00 -70.73 -20.04
CA VAL A 15 6.73 -70.30 -19.44
C VAL A 15 6.94 -69.80 -18.00
N LEU A 16 7.74 -70.50 -17.19
CA LEU A 16 8.08 -70.07 -15.84
C LEU A 16 8.88 -68.76 -15.83
N SER A 17 9.86 -68.60 -16.72
CA SER A 17 10.61 -67.33 -16.84
C SER A 17 9.73 -66.19 -17.39
N GLY A 18 8.81 -66.46 -18.31
CA GLY A 18 7.83 -65.48 -18.81
C GLY A 18 6.86 -64.99 -17.74
N VAL A 19 6.36 -65.89 -16.87
CA VAL A 19 5.46 -65.55 -15.75
C VAL A 19 6.19 -64.76 -14.67
N VAL A 20 7.45 -65.11 -14.36
CA VAL A 20 8.27 -64.36 -13.40
C VAL A 20 8.62 -62.97 -13.94
N ALA A 21 8.93 -62.83 -15.23
CA ALA A 21 9.18 -61.54 -15.86
C ALA A 21 7.92 -60.63 -15.86
N LEU A 22 6.74 -61.21 -16.11
CA LEU A 22 5.46 -60.50 -15.97
C LEU A 22 5.16 -60.11 -14.52
N GLY A 23 5.47 -60.98 -13.55
CA GLY A 23 5.32 -60.67 -12.12
C GLY A 23 6.22 -59.52 -11.64
N VAL A 24 7.51 -59.53 -12.03
CA VAL A 24 8.47 -58.48 -11.64
C VAL A 24 8.15 -57.14 -12.30
N SER A 25 7.70 -57.15 -13.56
CA SER A 25 7.29 -55.93 -14.27
C SER A 25 6.03 -55.29 -13.68
N VAL A 26 5.03 -56.09 -13.25
CA VAL A 26 3.84 -55.56 -12.57
C VAL A 26 4.20 -54.95 -11.20
N ILE A 27 5.05 -55.62 -10.41
CA ILE A 27 5.52 -55.08 -9.11
C ILE A 27 6.33 -53.78 -9.32
N GLY A 28 7.19 -53.73 -10.33
CA GLY A 28 7.93 -52.53 -10.71
C GLY A 28 7.02 -51.37 -11.13
N LEU A 29 5.96 -51.65 -11.90
CA LEU A 29 4.97 -50.65 -12.34
C LEU A 29 4.17 -50.09 -11.16
N PHE A 30 3.68 -50.96 -10.25
CA PHE A 30 2.96 -50.53 -9.05
C PHE A 30 3.87 -49.77 -8.07
N GLY A 31 5.13 -50.20 -7.91
CA GLY A 31 6.12 -49.47 -7.11
C GLY A 31 6.40 -48.07 -7.66
N ALA A 32 6.54 -47.94 -8.99
CA ALA A 32 6.71 -46.65 -9.66
C ALA A 32 5.48 -45.74 -9.51
N ILE A 33 4.26 -46.27 -9.62
CA ILE A 33 3.01 -45.51 -9.44
C ILE A 33 2.84 -45.04 -7.98
N VAL A 34 3.15 -45.90 -6.99
CA VAL A 34 3.09 -45.54 -5.56
C VAL A 34 4.17 -44.53 -5.20
N ALA A 35 5.38 -44.67 -5.77
CA ALA A 35 6.46 -43.70 -5.61
C ALA A 35 6.12 -42.35 -6.28
N GLN A 36 5.55 -42.36 -7.49
CA GLN A 36 5.07 -41.16 -8.18
C GLN A 36 3.91 -40.51 -7.41
N GLY A 37 2.99 -41.28 -6.82
CA GLY A 37 1.90 -40.75 -5.99
C GLY A 37 2.38 -40.09 -4.69
N ARG A 38 3.39 -40.67 -4.02
CA ARG A 38 4.00 -40.04 -2.83
C ARG A 38 4.90 -38.86 -3.18
N ALA A 39 5.65 -38.93 -4.27
CA ALA A 39 6.48 -37.84 -4.77
C ALA A 39 5.63 -36.66 -5.26
N ALA A 40 4.53 -36.92 -5.98
CA ALA A 40 3.59 -35.89 -6.44
C ALA A 40 2.87 -35.21 -5.27
N ARG A 41 2.49 -35.95 -4.21
CA ARG A 41 1.92 -35.34 -2.99
C ARG A 41 2.93 -34.44 -2.25
N LYS A 42 4.20 -34.86 -2.15
CA LYS A 42 5.27 -34.03 -1.56
C LYS A 42 5.59 -32.82 -2.42
N ALA A 43 5.66 -32.97 -3.74
CA ALA A 43 5.88 -31.88 -4.69
C ALA A 43 4.72 -30.88 -4.69
N HIS A 44 3.46 -31.35 -4.59
CA HIS A 44 2.30 -30.47 -4.44
C HIS A 44 2.30 -29.70 -3.12
N ALA A 45 2.67 -30.34 -2.01
CA ALA A 45 2.80 -29.65 -0.72
C ALA A 45 3.90 -28.58 -0.76
N GLN A 46 5.07 -28.92 -1.33
CA GLN A 46 6.17 -27.98 -1.53
C GLN A 46 5.80 -26.84 -2.48
N ALA A 47 5.09 -27.12 -3.57
CA ALA A 47 4.60 -26.11 -4.49
C ALA A 47 3.58 -25.17 -3.82
N LEU A 48 2.64 -25.71 -3.03
CA LEU A 48 1.67 -24.90 -2.28
C LEU A 48 2.36 -24.01 -1.24
N ASP A 49 3.39 -24.52 -0.54
CA ASP A 49 4.16 -23.72 0.41
C ASP A 49 4.97 -22.63 -0.30
N LEU A 50 5.57 -22.92 -1.45
CA LEU A 50 6.23 -21.92 -2.30
C LEU A 50 5.24 -20.85 -2.79
N PHE A 51 4.04 -21.23 -3.26
CA PHE A 51 3.01 -20.28 -3.67
C PHE A 51 2.51 -19.41 -2.51
N ARG A 52 2.33 -19.99 -1.32
CA ARG A 52 1.96 -19.23 -0.11
C ARG A 52 3.07 -18.27 0.30
N GLN A 53 4.33 -18.71 0.23
CA GLN A 53 5.48 -17.89 0.53
C GLN A 53 5.61 -16.73 -0.47
N GLU A 54 5.41 -16.99 -1.76
CA GLU A 54 5.43 -15.99 -2.81
C GLU A 54 4.26 -15.00 -2.66
N SER A 55 3.06 -15.48 -2.35
CA SER A 55 1.91 -14.61 -2.08
C SER A 55 2.12 -13.72 -0.86
N ARG A 56 2.74 -14.23 0.21
CA ARG A 56 3.13 -13.40 1.37
C ARG A 56 4.16 -12.35 0.97
N ARG A 57 5.22 -12.73 0.26
CA ARG A 57 6.22 -11.78 -0.26
C ARG A 57 5.61 -10.70 -1.14
N GLN A 58 4.70 -11.06 -2.04
CA GLN A 58 4.01 -10.08 -2.89
C GLN A 58 3.16 -9.11 -2.07
N ARG A 59 2.44 -9.59 -1.05
CA ARG A 59 1.68 -8.72 -0.12
C ARG A 59 2.60 -7.81 0.68
N ASP A 60 3.72 -8.32 1.16
CA ASP A 60 4.69 -7.55 1.92
C ASP A 60 5.32 -6.44 1.04
N LEU A 61 5.66 -6.76 -0.21
CA LEU A 61 6.15 -5.79 -1.19
C LEU A 61 5.10 -4.75 -1.57
N ALA A 62 3.85 -5.16 -1.77
CA ALA A 62 2.74 -4.25 -2.05
C ALA A 62 2.52 -3.28 -0.88
N MET A 63 2.54 -3.81 0.36
CA MET A 63 2.40 -3.00 1.56
C MET A 63 3.57 -2.02 1.73
N LEU A 64 4.81 -2.44 1.44
CA LEU A 64 5.98 -1.54 1.43
C LEU A 64 5.85 -0.43 0.39
N ALA A 65 5.34 -0.74 -0.81
CA ALA A 65 5.12 0.25 -1.85
C ALA A 65 4.03 1.27 -1.44
N GLU A 66 2.93 0.78 -0.87
CA GLU A 66 1.84 1.61 -0.32
C GLU A 66 2.36 2.54 0.79
N ARG A 67 3.11 2.01 1.76
CA ARG A 67 3.72 2.82 2.83
C ARG A 67 4.70 3.85 2.29
N ARG A 68 5.53 3.49 1.30
CA ARG A 68 6.45 4.43 0.64
C ARG A 68 5.70 5.60 -0.02
N GLN A 69 4.60 5.31 -0.73
CA GLN A 69 3.76 6.33 -1.34
C GLN A 69 3.11 7.23 -0.28
N LEU A 70 2.58 6.62 0.78
CA LEU A 70 1.96 7.31 1.91
C LEU A 70 2.94 8.28 2.59
N TYR A 71 4.16 7.83 2.93
CA TYR A 71 5.16 8.67 3.59
C TYR A 71 5.60 9.85 2.70
N GLY A 72 5.77 9.61 1.40
CA GLY A 72 6.06 10.67 0.45
C GLY A 72 4.93 11.69 0.33
N ARG A 73 3.66 11.24 0.36
CA ARG A 73 2.49 12.12 0.35
C ARG A 73 2.39 12.92 1.65
N PHE A 74 2.61 12.29 2.80
CA PHE A 74 2.67 12.96 4.10
C PHE A 74 3.68 14.11 4.11
N LEU A 75 4.91 13.87 3.63
CA LEU A 75 5.93 14.91 3.56
C LEU A 75 5.58 16.07 2.62
N ARG A 76 4.94 15.80 1.48
CA ARG A 76 4.50 16.87 0.58
C ARG A 76 3.39 17.71 1.20
N MET A 77 2.39 17.06 1.81
CA MET A 77 1.29 17.76 2.47
C MET A 77 1.76 18.55 3.68
N ALA A 78 2.68 17.98 4.47
CA ALA A 78 3.35 18.64 5.58
C ALA A 78 3.96 20.02 5.21
N ARG A 79 4.46 20.17 3.98
CA ARG A 79 5.05 21.43 3.51
C ARG A 79 4.01 22.44 3.02
N ILE A 80 2.88 21.97 2.49
CA ILE A 80 1.84 22.80 1.86
C ILE A 80 0.81 23.28 2.89
N VAL A 81 0.52 22.44 3.90
CA VAL A 81 -0.55 22.68 4.88
C VAL A 81 -0.33 23.93 5.75
N PRO A 82 0.89 24.27 6.21
CA PRO A 82 1.10 25.50 6.98
C PRO A 82 0.63 26.75 6.21
N GLU A 83 0.97 26.85 4.93
CA GLU A 83 0.51 27.94 4.06
C GLU A 83 -1.01 27.90 3.86
N ALA A 84 -1.58 26.72 3.64
CA ALA A 84 -3.03 26.56 3.48
C ALA A 84 -3.81 26.96 4.75
N LYS A 85 -3.30 26.59 5.94
CA LYS A 85 -3.86 27.00 7.24
C LYS A 85 -3.79 28.51 7.41
N ALA A 86 -2.64 29.12 7.10
CA ALA A 86 -2.47 30.58 7.20
C ALA A 86 -3.43 31.32 6.27
N ALA A 87 -3.54 30.89 5.02
CA ALA A 87 -4.47 31.47 4.04
C ALA A 87 -5.94 31.32 4.47
N ALA A 88 -6.32 30.17 5.03
CA ALA A 88 -7.67 29.94 5.54
C ALA A 88 -7.97 30.83 6.76
N ALA A 89 -7.02 30.96 7.69
CA ALA A 89 -7.16 31.83 8.86
C ALA A 89 -7.31 33.30 8.47
N GLU A 90 -6.50 33.77 7.51
CA GLU A 90 -6.59 35.14 6.99
C GLU A 90 -7.94 35.41 6.30
N ALA A 91 -8.42 34.46 5.50
CA ALA A 91 -9.72 34.56 4.84
C ALA A 91 -10.88 34.62 5.86
N MET A 92 -10.83 33.78 6.91
CA MET A 92 -11.82 33.80 7.99
C MET A 92 -11.81 35.12 8.77
N GLU A 93 -10.62 35.68 9.05
CA GLU A 93 -10.51 36.96 9.76
C GLU A 93 -11.01 38.13 8.90
N ARG A 94 -10.70 38.14 7.59
CA ARG A 94 -11.26 39.12 6.64
C ARG A 94 -12.78 39.06 6.61
N GLN A 95 -13.35 37.86 6.60
CA GLN A 95 -14.80 37.68 6.64
C GLN A 95 -15.41 38.14 7.96
N ARG A 96 -14.77 37.79 9.10
CA ARG A 96 -15.18 38.25 10.44
C ARG A 96 -15.18 39.77 10.55
N LEU A 97 -14.17 40.44 10.01
CA LEU A 97 -14.08 41.91 10.00
C LEU A 97 -15.15 42.56 9.10
N ALA A 98 -15.47 41.95 7.96
CA ALA A 98 -16.55 42.39 7.09
C ALA A 98 -17.93 42.28 7.78
N ASP A 99 -18.17 41.18 8.49
CA ASP A 99 -19.40 40.92 9.24
C ASP A 99 -19.53 41.79 10.50
N ALA A 100 -18.41 42.12 11.17
CA ALA A 100 -18.41 42.97 12.36
C ALA A 100 -18.61 44.47 12.06
N GLY A 101 -18.33 44.90 10.82
CA GLY A 101 -18.37 46.31 10.41
C GLY A 101 -19.63 46.75 9.66
N SER A 102 -20.53 45.83 9.27
CA SER A 102 -21.67 46.15 8.41
C SER A 102 -23.00 45.63 8.97
N PRO A 103 -24.09 46.43 9.00
CA PRO A 103 -25.43 45.85 9.06
C PRO A 103 -25.64 44.92 7.84
N PRO A 104 -26.48 43.87 7.95
CA PRO A 104 -26.66 42.91 6.85
C PRO A 104 -26.95 43.68 5.56
N PRO A 105 -26.19 43.46 4.48
CA PRO A 105 -26.40 44.20 3.26
C PRO A 105 -27.82 43.93 2.77
N ILE A 106 -28.64 44.99 2.73
CA ILE A 106 -29.77 45.01 1.81
C ILE A 106 -29.12 44.79 0.45
N TYR A 107 -29.35 43.64 -0.18
CA TYR A 107 -28.84 43.30 -1.51
C TYR A 107 -29.35 44.35 -2.51
N GLN A 108 -28.69 45.51 -2.57
CA GLN A 108 -28.81 46.45 -3.66
C GLN A 108 -27.96 45.86 -4.77
N VAL A 109 -28.63 45.11 -5.64
CA VAL A 109 -28.08 44.69 -6.92
C VAL A 109 -27.61 45.97 -7.61
N PRO A 110 -26.29 46.15 -7.83
CA PRO A 110 -25.78 47.32 -8.53
C PRO A 110 -26.41 47.38 -9.92
N PRO A 111 -26.73 48.57 -10.44
CA PRO A 111 -27.19 48.70 -11.82
C PRO A 111 -26.15 48.06 -12.76
N ARG A 112 -26.65 47.24 -13.67
CA ARG A 112 -25.88 46.40 -14.59
C ARG A 112 -25.33 47.28 -15.72
N GLU A 113 -24.27 48.02 -15.44
CA GLU A 113 -23.49 48.75 -16.44
C GLU A 113 -22.12 48.08 -16.64
N ASP A 114 -21.67 48.11 -17.89
CA ASP A 114 -20.72 47.20 -18.56
C ASP A 114 -19.32 47.04 -17.93
N ASP A 115 -18.68 45.92 -18.28
CA ASP A 115 -17.30 45.45 -18.04
C ASP A 115 -16.79 45.33 -16.58
N GLY A 116 -17.07 46.30 -15.72
CA GLY A 116 -16.59 46.30 -14.32
C GLY A 116 -17.30 45.27 -13.43
N TRP A 117 -18.56 44.95 -13.73
CA TRP A 117 -19.33 43.97 -12.97
C TRP A 117 -18.86 42.53 -13.24
N GLN A 118 -18.55 42.22 -14.50
CA GLN A 118 -18.03 40.91 -14.89
C GLN A 118 -16.64 40.69 -14.29
N ALA A 119 -15.75 41.70 -14.36
CA ALA A 119 -14.44 41.64 -13.72
C ALA A 119 -14.53 41.37 -12.20
N LYS A 120 -15.50 41.97 -11.52
CA LYS A 120 -15.73 41.76 -10.09
C LYS A 120 -16.29 40.36 -9.77
N ILE A 121 -17.11 39.79 -10.65
CA ILE A 121 -17.54 38.39 -10.53
C ILE A 121 -16.38 37.44 -10.76
N ASP A 122 -15.55 37.69 -11.78
CA ASP A 122 -14.41 36.85 -12.08
C ASP A 122 -13.38 36.89 -10.94
N GLU A 123 -13.19 38.04 -10.30
CA GLU A 123 -12.40 38.20 -9.08
C GLU A 123 -12.96 37.36 -7.92
N LEU A 124 -14.26 37.49 -7.61
CA LEU A 124 -14.91 36.71 -6.56
C LEU A 124 -14.88 35.20 -6.81
N LEU A 125 -15.04 34.77 -8.07
CA LEU A 125 -14.92 33.37 -8.47
C LEU A 125 -13.49 32.87 -8.30
N ALA A 126 -12.48 33.66 -8.66
CA ALA A 126 -11.08 33.32 -8.47
C ALA A 126 -10.71 33.21 -6.98
N GLU A 127 -11.23 34.11 -6.14
CA GLU A 127 -11.05 34.02 -4.68
C GLU A 127 -11.71 32.76 -4.11
N HIS A 128 -12.93 32.46 -4.54
CA HIS A 128 -13.66 31.27 -4.12
C HIS A 128 -12.95 29.98 -4.55
N GLU A 129 -12.40 29.93 -5.77
CA GLU A 129 -11.65 28.79 -6.25
C GLU A 129 -10.35 28.59 -5.44
N ARG A 130 -9.59 29.66 -5.17
CA ARG A 130 -8.42 29.58 -4.29
C ARG A 130 -8.79 29.09 -2.89
N ALA A 131 -9.87 29.61 -2.30
CA ALA A 131 -10.34 29.16 -0.99
C ALA A 131 -10.71 27.67 -1.00
N ARG A 132 -11.38 27.21 -2.05
CA ARG A 132 -11.72 25.79 -2.26
C ARG A 132 -10.47 24.92 -2.37
N GLU A 133 -9.46 25.35 -3.13
CA GLU A 133 -8.19 24.63 -3.23
C GLU A 133 -7.49 24.50 -1.86
N GLN A 134 -7.52 25.54 -1.03
CA GLN A 134 -6.94 25.45 0.32
C GLN A 134 -7.72 24.47 1.22
N LEU A 135 -9.05 24.46 1.16
CA LEU A 135 -9.87 23.50 1.90
C LEU A 135 -9.60 22.06 1.47
N VAL A 136 -9.45 21.80 0.16
CA VAL A 136 -9.12 20.48 -0.36
C VAL A 136 -7.79 19.98 0.21
N LYS A 137 -6.77 20.86 0.29
CA LYS A 137 -5.47 20.51 0.89
C LYS A 137 -5.60 20.16 2.38
N LEU A 138 -6.45 20.84 3.13
CA LEU A 138 -6.70 20.54 4.54
C LEU A 138 -7.41 19.20 4.73
N VAL A 139 -8.40 18.88 3.89
CA VAL A 139 -9.08 17.56 3.91
C VAL A 139 -8.11 16.45 3.53
N GLU A 140 -7.31 16.64 2.48
CA GLU A 140 -6.27 15.68 2.09
C GLU A 140 -5.27 15.46 3.23
N TRP A 141 -4.90 16.52 3.95
CA TRP A 141 -4.01 16.39 5.10
C TRP A 141 -4.58 15.54 6.23
N GLU A 142 -5.86 15.69 6.56
CA GLU A 142 -6.53 14.84 7.55
C GLU A 142 -6.57 13.38 7.08
N GLN A 143 -6.89 13.15 5.81
CA GLN A 143 -6.90 11.81 5.24
C GLN A 143 -5.53 11.14 5.33
N VAL A 144 -4.46 11.86 4.97
CA VAL A 144 -3.10 11.32 5.04
C VAL A 144 -2.68 11.01 6.48
N GLN A 145 -3.06 11.85 7.45
CA GLN A 145 -2.80 11.56 8.85
C GLN A 145 -3.55 10.31 9.33
N GLU A 146 -4.78 10.10 8.89
CA GLU A 146 -5.55 8.90 9.23
C GLU A 146 -4.94 7.65 8.62
N GLU A 147 -4.52 7.71 7.35
CA GLU A 147 -3.82 6.60 6.72
C GLU A 147 -2.50 6.26 7.41
N ILE A 148 -1.73 7.26 7.88
CA ILE A 148 -0.54 7.03 8.73
C ILE A 148 -0.92 6.30 10.02
N ARG A 149 -2.04 6.66 10.67
CA ARG A 149 -2.49 5.99 11.90
C ARG A 149 -2.86 4.52 11.67
N LEU A 150 -3.40 4.21 10.49
CA LEU A 150 -3.87 2.87 10.16
C LEU A 150 -2.77 1.95 9.63
N LEU A 151 -1.85 2.49 8.81
CA LEU A 151 -0.92 1.68 8.01
C LEU A 151 0.53 1.77 8.46
N ALA A 152 0.93 2.84 9.14
CA ALA A 152 2.32 3.03 9.52
C ALA A 152 2.65 2.25 10.82
N PRO A 153 3.88 1.71 10.94
CA PRO A 153 4.33 1.14 12.20
C PRO A 153 4.47 2.25 13.26
N TYR A 154 4.42 1.85 14.54
CA TYR A 154 4.41 2.77 15.67
C TYR A 154 5.53 3.83 15.67
N PRO A 155 6.80 3.53 15.32
CA PRO A 155 7.86 4.54 15.27
C PRO A 155 7.57 5.66 14.26
N VAL A 156 7.05 5.31 13.08
CA VAL A 156 6.70 6.28 12.03
C VAL A 156 5.48 7.10 12.46
N LEU A 157 4.47 6.47 13.03
CA LEU A 157 3.29 7.17 13.58
C LEU A 157 3.70 8.19 14.66
N LEU A 158 4.60 7.82 15.57
CA LEU A 158 5.05 8.72 16.63
C LEU A 158 5.81 9.91 16.06
N ALA A 159 6.71 9.69 15.10
CA ALA A 159 7.43 10.75 14.43
C ALA A 159 6.49 11.68 13.63
N ALA A 160 5.50 11.11 12.94
CA ALA A 160 4.47 11.88 12.23
C ALA A 160 3.69 12.81 13.18
N ARG A 161 3.30 12.30 14.35
CA ARG A 161 2.62 13.12 15.38
C ARG A 161 3.49 14.27 15.90
N ARG A 162 4.79 14.05 16.06
CA ARG A 162 5.72 15.12 16.45
C ARG A 162 5.83 16.18 15.36
N MET A 163 5.92 15.76 14.10
CA MET A 163 5.94 16.67 12.95
C MET A 163 4.66 17.51 12.86
N VAL A 164 3.49 16.89 13.04
CA VAL A 164 2.20 17.61 13.07
C VAL A 164 2.20 18.68 14.17
N LYS A 165 2.72 18.37 15.37
CA LYS A 165 2.83 19.35 16.47
C LYS A 165 3.83 20.46 16.19
N ALA A 166 4.93 20.13 15.50
CA ALA A 166 5.95 21.11 15.16
C ALA A 166 5.44 22.18 14.17
N PHE A 167 4.43 21.89 13.36
CA PHE A 167 3.80 22.91 12.50
C PHE A 167 3.11 24.03 13.26
N ASP A 168 2.75 23.81 14.52
CA ASP A 168 2.15 24.84 15.36
C ASP A 168 3.22 25.55 16.23
N GLY A 169 4.51 25.24 16.05
CA GLY A 169 5.67 25.79 16.78
C GLY A 169 6.77 26.36 15.86
N ASP A 170 7.94 26.67 16.44
CA ASP A 170 9.05 27.36 15.76
C ASP A 170 9.74 26.51 14.66
N ASP A 171 10.41 27.17 13.70
CA ASP A 171 11.04 26.56 12.52
C ASP A 171 12.13 25.51 12.83
N GLU A 172 12.87 25.68 13.94
CA GLU A 172 13.90 24.72 14.37
C GLU A 172 13.28 23.37 14.78
N ASP A 173 12.10 23.40 15.40
CA ASP A 173 11.38 22.19 15.81
C ASP A 173 10.83 21.44 14.58
N GLN A 174 10.45 22.16 13.52
CA GLN A 174 9.98 21.56 12.26
C GLN A 174 11.08 20.77 11.55
N SER A 175 12.26 21.36 11.41
CA SER A 175 13.40 20.70 10.74
C SER A 175 13.83 19.42 11.47
N ARG A 176 13.83 19.46 12.80
CA ARG A 176 14.13 18.28 13.63
C ARG A 176 13.05 17.21 13.49
N ALA A 177 11.77 17.59 13.54
CA ALA A 177 10.68 16.64 13.42
C ALA A 177 10.59 16.00 12.02
N GLU A 178 10.91 16.74 10.95
CA GLU A 178 11.05 16.19 9.60
C GLU A 178 12.16 15.14 9.54
N THR A 179 13.31 15.43 10.16
CA THR A 179 14.45 14.51 10.22
C THR A 179 14.09 13.21 10.96
N ASP A 180 13.45 13.32 12.12
CA ASP A 180 12.96 12.18 12.91
C ASP A 180 12.00 11.31 12.09
N PHE A 181 11.07 11.92 11.36
CA PHE A 181 10.13 11.21 10.49
C PHE A 181 10.84 10.51 9.33
N LEU A 182 11.76 11.18 8.65
CA LEU A 182 12.54 10.61 7.55
C LEU A 182 13.38 9.41 8.01
N MET A 183 14.01 9.50 9.19
CA MET A 183 14.75 8.37 9.77
C MET A 183 13.83 7.18 10.05
N ALA A 184 12.70 7.40 10.72
CA ALA A 184 11.74 6.33 11.02
C ALA A 184 11.18 5.69 9.74
N ALA A 185 10.86 6.51 8.73
CA ALA A 185 10.36 6.05 7.44
C ALA A 185 11.41 5.23 6.68
N ARG A 186 12.69 5.67 6.67
CA ARG A 186 13.78 4.92 6.05
C ARG A 186 14.00 3.57 6.72
N GLN A 187 13.94 3.53 8.04
CA GLN A 187 14.07 2.31 8.82
C GLN A 187 12.94 1.32 8.49
N ASP A 188 11.67 1.77 8.45
CA ASP A 188 10.53 0.92 8.07
C ASP A 188 10.66 0.39 6.62
N LEU A 189 11.11 1.25 5.69
CA LEU A 189 11.30 0.87 4.29
C LEU A 189 12.57 0.05 4.03
N GLY A 190 13.41 -0.19 5.04
CA GLY A 190 14.70 -0.89 4.88
C GLY A 190 15.70 -0.13 4.01
N THR A 191 15.61 1.20 3.98
CA THR A 191 16.48 2.09 3.19
C THR A 191 17.42 2.92 4.06
N ASP A 192 17.54 2.58 5.35
CA ASP A 192 18.50 3.21 6.23
C ASP A 192 19.94 2.86 5.81
N VAL A 193 20.74 3.87 5.53
CA VAL A 193 22.14 3.73 5.09
C VAL A 193 23.08 3.63 6.30
N GLY A 194 22.56 3.68 7.53
CA GLY A 194 23.34 3.82 8.76
C GLY A 194 23.12 2.74 9.82
N ALA A 195 23.15 1.46 9.47
CA ALA A 195 23.30 0.37 10.46
C ALA A 195 23.86 -0.91 9.83
N GLY A 196 24.94 -0.79 9.07
CA GLY A 196 25.85 -1.90 8.80
C GLY A 196 26.91 -1.95 9.89
N SER A 197 26.57 -2.57 11.02
CA SER A 197 27.52 -3.14 11.99
C SER A 197 27.24 -4.62 12.11
#